data_AF-A0A9E6BEL6-F1
#
_entry.id   AF-A0A9E6BEL6-F1
#
_cell.length_a   1.000
_cell.length_b   1.000
_cell.length_c   1.000
_cell.angle_alpha   90.00
_cell.angle_beta   90.00
_cell.angle_gamma   90.00
#
_symmetry.space_group_name_H-M   'P 1'
#
loop_
_entity.id
_entity.type
_entity.pdbx_description
1 polymer ?
#
loop_
_entity_poly.entity_id
_entity_poly.type
_entity_poly.pdbx_seq_one_letter_code
_entity_poly.pdbx_strand_id
1 'polypeptide(L)'
;MGLYTGGTPNLAAIRTALHVDSDIYITMHTYDTVISLIYILFLCSVGQRFFNLFLPGFKKRKKAPGEALHGGAEAEAIDSYRGFLNRQIWPPLLGASAISIIIVAASVGVATLFPAEYGDALTILSITTLGIACSFVPLIRQIKKTFQAGMYLIYVFCLVVGSMANLKELFTRVNWPVMGFVFFCIFGSLLLHAALCRLFKIDTDTMIITSTSAICSPPFVPVVANALKNREIILSGIYTGIIGYAIGNYLGISFSYFLKAFF
;
A
#
# COMPACT_ATOMS: atom_id res chain seq x y z
N MET A 1 -5.44 -9.87 6.25
CA MET A 1 -6.36 -8.81 5.77
C MET A 1 -5.62 -7.52 5.48
N GLY A 2 -5.15 -6.75 6.48
CA GLY A 2 -4.52 -5.45 6.23
C GLY A 2 -3.31 -5.44 5.29
N LEU A 3 -2.48 -6.50 5.34
CA LEU A 3 -1.31 -6.65 4.46
C LEU A 3 -1.66 -6.69 2.96
N TYR A 4 -2.77 -7.33 2.57
CA TYR A 4 -3.13 -7.50 1.15
C TYR A 4 -4.19 -6.50 0.69
N THR A 5 -4.52 -5.52 1.53
CA THR A 5 -5.34 -4.36 1.17
C THR A 5 -4.48 -3.10 1.04
N GLY A 6 -3.48 -2.94 1.91
CA GLY A 6 -2.62 -1.77 1.98
C GLY A 6 -1.17 -2.12 2.29
N GLY A 7 -0.68 -3.30 1.91
CA GLY A 7 0.72 -3.65 2.06
C GLY A 7 1.28 -3.67 3.49
N THR A 8 2.60 -3.67 3.55
CA THR A 8 3.39 -3.83 4.78
C THR A 8 3.18 -2.76 5.85
N PRO A 9 2.94 -1.46 5.51
CA PRO A 9 2.62 -0.45 6.52
C PRO A 9 1.39 -0.79 7.36
N ASN A 10 0.33 -1.32 6.72
CA ASN A 10 -0.87 -1.75 7.44
C ASN A 10 -0.60 -2.99 8.30
N LEU A 11 0.23 -3.93 7.83
CA LEU A 11 0.64 -5.07 8.66
C LEU A 11 1.37 -4.62 9.92
N ALA A 12 2.31 -3.68 9.80
CA ALA A 12 3.04 -3.13 10.95
C ALA A 12 2.11 -2.41 11.93
N ALA A 13 1.16 -1.61 11.42
CA ALA A 13 0.16 -0.96 12.26
C ALA A 13 -0.70 -2.00 13.01
N ILE A 14 -1.21 -3.02 12.31
CA ILE A 14 -2.03 -4.07 12.91
C ILE A 14 -1.23 -4.88 13.95
N ARG A 15 0.05 -5.17 13.68
CA ARG A 15 0.94 -5.83 14.65
C ARG A 15 0.99 -5.06 15.97
N THR A 16 1.19 -3.74 15.91
CA THR A 16 1.19 -2.87 17.10
C THR A 16 -0.17 -2.86 17.77
N ALA A 17 -1.25 -2.60 17.00
CA ALA A 17 -2.62 -2.52 17.52
C ALA A 17 -3.06 -3.77 18.30
N LEU A 18 -2.60 -4.94 17.87
CA LEU A 18 -3.01 -6.23 18.43
C LEU A 18 -1.95 -6.89 19.31
N HIS A 19 -0.81 -6.23 19.53
CA HIS A 19 0.33 -6.76 20.28
C HIS A 19 0.77 -8.15 19.78
N VAL A 20 0.83 -8.32 18.46
CA VAL A 20 1.21 -9.60 17.85
C VAL A 20 2.67 -9.92 18.15
N ASP A 21 2.91 -11.18 18.50
CA ASP A 21 4.24 -11.70 18.77
C ASP A 21 5.24 -11.40 17.65
N SER A 22 6.46 -11.05 18.05
CA SER A 22 7.50 -10.59 17.13
C SER A 22 8.03 -11.70 16.24
N ASP A 23 8.09 -12.94 16.74
CA ASP A 23 8.59 -14.09 15.99
C ASP A 23 7.59 -14.49 14.90
N ILE A 24 6.29 -14.47 15.22
CA ILE A 24 5.22 -14.69 14.24
C ILE A 24 5.26 -13.61 13.15
N TYR A 25 5.41 -12.33 13.54
CA TYR A 25 5.51 -11.23 12.60
C TYR A 25 6.72 -11.38 11.67
N ILE A 26 7.92 -11.62 12.22
CA ILE A 26 9.15 -11.76 11.43
C ILE A 26 9.04 -12.96 10.48
N THR A 27 8.50 -14.08 10.97
CA THR A 27 8.29 -15.29 10.16
C THR A 27 7.34 -15.00 9.00
N MET A 28 6.15 -14.44 9.25
CA MET A 28 5.18 -14.11 8.22
C MET A 28 5.73 -13.10 7.22
N HIS A 29 6.38 -12.04 7.71
CA HIS A 29 6.98 -10.99 6.89
C HIS A 29 8.10 -11.52 5.98
N THR A 30 8.91 -12.45 6.48
CA THR A 30 9.98 -13.08 5.71
C THR A 30 9.42 -13.88 4.54
N TYR A 31 8.40 -14.71 4.77
CA TYR A 31 7.71 -15.43 3.69
C TYR A 31 7.06 -14.47 2.70
N ASP A 32 6.36 -13.45 3.20
CA ASP A 32 5.69 -12.45 2.37
C ASP A 32 6.66 -11.72 1.46
N THR A 33 7.80 -11.27 1.98
CA THR A 33 8.82 -10.56 1.21
C THR A 33 9.33 -11.40 0.04
N VAL A 34 9.65 -12.68 0.28
CA VAL A 34 10.18 -13.57 -0.76
C VAL A 34 9.12 -13.93 -1.80
N ILE A 35 7.91 -14.26 -1.36
CA ILE A 35 6.82 -14.63 -2.28
C ILE A 35 6.36 -13.40 -3.08
N SER A 36 6.27 -12.23 -2.45
CA SER A 36 5.96 -10.95 -3.11
C SER A 36 7.02 -10.56 -4.13
N LEU A 37 8.30 -10.86 -3.89
CA LEU A 37 9.36 -10.66 -4.89
C LEU A 37 9.13 -11.54 -6.13
N ILE A 38 8.85 -12.83 -5.93
CA ILE A 38 8.53 -13.76 -7.03
C ILE A 38 7.30 -13.26 -7.79
N TYR A 39 6.27 -12.82 -7.06
CA TYR A 39 5.04 -12.26 -7.60
C TYR A 39 5.28 -11.00 -8.46
N ILE A 40 6.04 -10.01 -7.98
CA ILE A 40 6.39 -8.81 -8.76
C ILE A 40 7.19 -9.18 -10.01
N LEU A 41 8.17 -10.08 -9.89
CA LEU A 41 8.96 -10.52 -11.03
C LEU A 41 8.10 -11.21 -12.07
N PHE A 42 7.14 -12.02 -11.66
CA PHE A 42 6.14 -12.62 -12.54
C PHE A 42 5.32 -11.56 -13.26
N LEU A 43 4.75 -10.58 -12.54
CA LEU A 43 3.94 -9.52 -13.14
C LEU A 43 4.71 -8.65 -14.13
N CYS A 44 5.96 -8.32 -13.82
CA CYS A 44 6.84 -7.53 -14.67
C CYS A 44 7.30 -8.25 -15.95
N SER A 45 7.28 -9.60 -15.97
CA SER A 45 7.86 -10.39 -17.06
C SER A 45 6.80 -11.07 -17.93
N VAL A 46 6.09 -12.04 -17.36
CA VAL A 46 5.17 -12.93 -18.09
C VAL A 46 3.71 -12.65 -17.74
N GLY A 47 3.44 -12.04 -16.58
CA GLY A 47 2.10 -11.81 -16.05
C GLY A 47 1.17 -11.13 -17.04
N GLN A 48 1.62 -10.05 -17.70
CA GLN A 48 0.80 -9.37 -18.73
C GLN A 48 0.38 -10.31 -19.87
N ARG A 49 1.32 -11.09 -20.40
CA ARG A 49 1.05 -12.04 -21.49
C ARG A 49 0.10 -13.14 -21.04
N PHE A 50 0.32 -13.65 -19.83
CA PHE A 50 -0.52 -14.68 -19.22
C PHE A 50 -1.96 -14.17 -19.04
N PHE A 51 -2.15 -12.99 -18.45
CA PHE A 51 -3.48 -12.47 -18.18
C PHE A 51 -4.20 -11.96 -19.43
N ASN A 52 -3.48 -11.50 -20.46
CA ASN A 52 -4.06 -11.17 -21.76
C ASN A 52 -4.71 -12.37 -22.48
N LEU A 53 -4.41 -13.62 -22.08
CA LEU A 53 -5.10 -14.80 -22.60
C LEU A 53 -6.57 -14.85 -22.15
N PHE A 54 -6.89 -14.25 -21.01
CA PHE A 54 -8.20 -14.35 -20.38
C PHE A 54 -8.91 -12.99 -20.24
N LEU A 55 -8.16 -11.93 -19.96
CA LEU A 55 -8.64 -10.57 -19.75
C LEU A 55 -8.50 -9.71 -21.02
N PRO A 56 -9.33 -8.65 -21.16
CA PRO A 56 -9.16 -7.68 -22.23
C PRO A 56 -7.78 -7.00 -22.17
N GLY A 57 -7.11 -6.89 -23.31
CA GLY A 57 -5.89 -6.08 -23.40
C GLY A 57 -6.18 -4.59 -23.15
N PHE A 58 -5.22 -3.88 -22.55
CA PHE A 58 -5.35 -2.45 -22.30
C PHE A 58 -5.53 -1.68 -23.60
N LYS A 59 -6.62 -0.92 -23.70
CA LYS A 59 -6.87 0.00 -24.81
C LYS A 59 -6.42 1.39 -24.39
N LYS A 60 -5.30 1.86 -24.96
CA LYS A 60 -4.90 3.26 -24.83
C LYS A 60 -6.08 4.15 -25.24
N ARG A 61 -6.52 5.00 -24.32
CA ARG A 61 -7.62 5.93 -24.59
C ARG A 61 -7.17 6.85 -25.74
N LYS A 62 -7.90 6.87 -26.86
CA LYS A 62 -7.73 7.93 -27.88
C LYS A 62 -8.18 9.23 -27.22
N LYS A 63 -7.25 9.93 -26.60
CA LYS A 63 -7.52 11.18 -25.87
C LYS A 63 -7.76 12.31 -26.87
N ALA A 64 -8.78 13.13 -26.61
CA ALA A 64 -8.96 14.40 -27.31
C ALA A 64 -7.73 15.30 -27.09
N PRO A 65 -7.42 16.25 -28.01
CA PRO A 65 -6.30 17.17 -27.82
C PRO A 65 -6.50 17.96 -26.53
N GLY A 66 -5.71 17.67 -25.48
CA GLY A 66 -5.82 18.29 -24.15
C GLY A 66 -5.77 17.30 -22.97
N GLU A 67 -6.50 16.17 -23.04
CA GLU A 67 -6.53 15.17 -21.94
C GLU A 67 -5.25 14.32 -21.87
N ALA A 68 -4.51 14.22 -22.98
CA ALA A 68 -3.24 13.47 -23.07
C ALA A 68 -2.14 14.11 -22.22
N LEU A 69 -2.14 15.44 -22.12
CA LEU A 69 -1.17 16.19 -21.33
C LEU A 69 -1.36 15.99 -19.83
N HIS A 70 -2.59 15.92 -19.32
CA HIS A 70 -2.83 15.86 -17.87
C HIS A 70 -2.44 14.53 -17.21
N GLY A 71 -2.93 13.39 -17.70
CA GLY A 71 -2.64 12.10 -17.03
C GLY A 71 -1.19 11.63 -17.13
N GLY A 72 -0.50 11.94 -18.24
CA GLY A 72 0.92 11.67 -18.39
C GLY A 72 1.79 12.60 -17.54
N ALA A 73 1.47 13.90 -17.53
CA ALA A 73 2.20 14.88 -16.72
C ALA A 73 1.96 14.69 -15.21
N GLU A 74 0.78 14.24 -14.77
CA GLU A 74 0.51 13.93 -13.37
C GLU A 74 1.27 12.68 -12.90
N ALA A 75 1.28 11.62 -13.69
CA ALA A 75 2.09 10.42 -13.40
C ALA A 75 3.59 10.77 -13.35
N GLU A 76 4.08 11.59 -14.31
CA GLU A 76 5.47 12.09 -14.29
C GLU A 76 5.74 13.05 -13.12
N ALA A 77 4.78 13.89 -12.74
CA ALA A 77 4.94 14.80 -11.60
C ALA A 77 5.01 14.04 -10.27
N ILE A 78 4.28 12.93 -10.15
CA ILE A 78 4.32 12.03 -9.00
C ILE A 78 5.70 11.38 -8.87
N ASP A 79 6.25 10.84 -9.96
CA ASP A 79 7.59 10.23 -9.97
C ASP A 79 8.73 11.27 -9.92
N SER A 80 8.44 12.54 -10.20
CA SER A 80 9.44 13.61 -10.23
C SER A 80 9.71 14.22 -8.85
N TYR A 81 10.82 13.78 -8.25
CA TYR A 81 11.43 14.39 -7.06
C TYR A 81 12.21 15.68 -7.37
N ARG A 82 12.17 16.17 -8.62
CA ARG A 82 12.87 17.40 -9.01
C ARG A 82 12.36 18.60 -8.19
N GLY A 83 13.31 19.43 -7.76
CA GLY A 83 13.04 20.65 -7.01
C GLY A 83 12.72 20.44 -5.53
N PHE A 84 12.75 19.20 -5.00
CA PHE A 84 12.43 18.92 -3.59
C PHE A 84 13.37 19.66 -2.61
N LEU A 85 14.63 19.91 -3.01
CA LEU A 85 15.62 20.68 -2.23
C LEU A 85 15.45 22.22 -2.34
N ASN A 86 14.47 22.70 -3.10
CA ASN A 86 14.25 24.14 -3.23
C ASN A 86 13.72 24.72 -1.92
N ARG A 87 14.37 25.78 -1.42
CA ARG A 87 14.05 26.47 -0.17
C ARG A 87 12.59 26.91 -0.05
N GLN A 88 11.90 27.13 -1.18
CA GLN A 88 10.48 27.50 -1.20
C GLN A 88 9.52 26.34 -0.86
N ILE A 89 9.96 25.08 -0.99
CA ILE A 89 9.14 23.89 -0.74
C ILE A 89 9.25 23.40 0.71
N TRP A 90 10.39 23.67 1.35
CA TRP A 90 10.68 23.18 2.70
C TRP A 90 9.76 23.75 3.80
N PRO A 91 9.45 25.06 3.86
CA PRO A 91 8.57 25.58 4.91
C PRO A 91 7.15 25.00 4.87
N PRO A 92 6.48 24.88 3.69
CA PRO A 92 5.20 24.19 3.61
C PRO A 92 5.26 22.71 4.00
N LEU A 93 6.34 21.99 3.64
CA LEU A 93 6.55 20.60 4.05
C LEU A 93 6.75 20.46 5.56
N LEU A 94 7.51 21.36 6.19
CA LEU A 94 7.65 21.41 7.65
C LEU A 94 6.30 21.64 8.32
N GLY A 95 5.45 22.51 7.76
CA GLY A 95 4.07 22.69 8.21
C GLY A 95 3.25 21.41 8.12
N ALA A 96 3.33 20.66 7.01
CA ALA A 96 2.65 19.37 6.86
C ALA A 96 3.17 18.31 7.85
N SER A 97 4.47 18.28 8.11
CA SER A 97 5.07 17.41 9.13
C SER A 97 4.60 17.76 10.54
N ALA A 98 4.52 19.06 10.86
CA ALA A 98 3.99 19.52 12.14
C ALA A 98 2.52 19.13 12.33
N ILE A 99 1.69 19.26 11.29
CA ILE A 99 0.29 18.78 11.30
C ILE A 99 0.25 17.27 11.55
N SER A 100 1.14 16.49 10.93
CA SER A 100 1.22 15.04 11.14
C SER A 100 1.56 14.69 12.60
N ILE A 101 2.48 15.43 13.23
CA ILE A 101 2.82 15.27 14.65
C ILE A 101 1.63 15.63 15.55
N ILE A 102 0.92 16.71 15.24
CA ILE A 102 -0.29 17.12 15.97
C ILE A 102 -1.38 16.03 15.86
N ILE A 103 -1.58 15.44 14.68
CA ILE A 103 -2.52 14.33 14.49
C ILE A 103 -2.13 13.14 15.38
N VAL A 104 -0.85 12.78 15.44
CA VAL A 104 -0.39 11.68 16.30
C VAL A 104 -0.64 12.01 17.77
N ALA A 105 -0.27 13.20 18.23
CA ALA A 105 -0.50 13.62 19.61
C ALA A 105 -1.99 13.65 19.99
N ALA A 106 -2.84 14.17 19.11
CA ALA A 106 -4.28 14.16 19.28
C ALA A 106 -4.84 12.74 19.30
N SER A 107 -4.34 11.84 18.46
CA SER A 107 -4.77 10.44 18.41
C SER A 107 -4.42 9.67 19.68
N VAL A 108 -3.23 9.90 20.22
CA VAL A 108 -2.83 9.36 21.53
C VAL A 108 -3.72 9.93 22.63
N GLY A 109 -4.00 11.24 22.61
CA GLY A 109 -4.91 11.89 23.56
C GLY A 109 -6.36 11.39 23.47
N VAL A 110 -6.84 11.00 22.28
CA VAL A 110 -8.14 10.34 22.12
C VAL A 110 -8.10 8.94 22.72
N ALA A 111 -7.02 8.18 22.50
CA ALA A 111 -6.90 6.81 22.99
C ALA A 111 -6.89 6.72 24.53
N THR A 112 -6.38 7.73 25.25
CA THR A 112 -6.39 7.75 26.72
C THR A 112 -7.79 7.93 27.33
N LEU A 113 -8.79 8.32 26.53
CA LEU A 113 -10.19 8.41 26.97
C LEU A 113 -10.87 7.04 27.05
N PHE A 114 -10.22 6.00 26.53
CA PHE A 114 -10.74 4.64 26.44
C PHE A 114 -9.88 3.65 27.26
N PRO A 115 -10.37 2.42 27.52
CA PRO A 115 -9.59 1.43 28.24
C PRO A 115 -8.26 1.14 27.56
N ALA A 116 -7.19 1.03 28.37
CA ALA A 116 -5.82 0.86 27.89
C ALA A 116 -5.63 -0.38 26.99
N GLU A 117 -6.47 -1.41 27.17
CA GLU A 117 -6.48 -2.61 26.31
C GLU A 117 -6.64 -2.29 24.82
N TYR A 118 -7.40 -1.25 24.48
CA TYR A 118 -7.68 -0.85 23.09
C TYR A 118 -6.84 0.35 22.64
N GLY A 119 -5.91 0.84 23.48
CA GLY A 119 -5.22 2.12 23.29
C GLY A 119 -4.47 2.22 21.95
N ASP A 120 -3.67 1.22 21.61
CA ASP A 120 -2.87 1.22 20.37
C ASP A 120 -3.75 1.12 19.12
N ALA A 121 -4.79 0.28 19.17
CA ALA A 121 -5.75 0.14 18.09
C ALA A 121 -6.51 1.46 17.84
N LEU A 122 -7.02 2.09 18.90
CA LEU A 122 -7.72 3.37 18.81
C LEU A 122 -6.79 4.49 18.35
N THR A 123 -5.53 4.49 18.78
CA THR A 123 -4.52 5.44 18.31
C THR A 123 -4.35 5.32 16.80
N ILE A 124 -4.13 4.11 16.27
CA ILE A 124 -3.92 3.88 14.83
C ILE A 124 -5.15 4.25 14.00
N LEU A 125 -6.35 3.86 14.46
CA LEU A 125 -7.59 4.21 13.77
C LEU A 125 -7.85 5.72 13.83
N SER A 126 -7.53 6.39 14.94
CA SER A 126 -7.66 7.84 15.08
C SER A 126 -6.67 8.59 14.18
N ILE A 127 -5.41 8.14 14.08
CA ILE A 127 -4.41 8.71 13.15
C ILE A 127 -4.95 8.63 11.72
N THR A 128 -5.48 7.47 11.35
CA THR A 128 -6.05 7.24 10.02
C THR A 128 -7.27 8.14 9.79
N THR A 129 -8.19 8.23 10.77
CA THR A 129 -9.40 9.07 10.71
C THR A 129 -9.05 10.55 10.54
N LEU A 130 -8.18 11.07 11.41
CA LEU A 130 -7.78 12.48 11.42
C LEU A 130 -6.95 12.83 10.19
N GLY A 131 -6.07 11.93 9.72
CA GLY A 131 -5.34 12.11 8.47
C GLY A 131 -6.26 12.23 7.26
N ILE A 132 -7.27 11.36 7.17
CA ILE A 132 -8.31 11.44 6.14
C ILE A 132 -9.12 12.74 6.29
N ALA A 133 -9.53 13.11 7.49
CA ALA A 133 -10.26 14.35 7.74
C ALA A 133 -9.45 15.59 7.29
N CYS A 134 -8.16 15.65 7.64
CA CYS A 134 -7.26 16.71 7.21
C CYS A 134 -7.08 16.76 5.69
N SER A 135 -7.20 15.64 4.98
CA SER A 135 -7.11 15.61 3.50
C SER A 135 -8.24 16.37 2.80
N PHE A 136 -9.37 16.59 3.48
CA PHE A 136 -10.49 17.41 2.97
C PHE A 136 -10.26 18.91 3.14
N VAL A 137 -9.29 19.33 3.95
CA VAL A 137 -8.98 20.75 4.17
C VAL A 137 -8.20 21.28 2.96
N PRO A 138 -8.73 22.27 2.21
CA PRO A 138 -8.09 22.75 0.99
C PRO A 138 -6.67 23.28 1.22
N LEU A 139 -6.44 23.93 2.37
CA LEU A 139 -5.14 24.48 2.76
C LEU A 139 -4.07 23.37 2.86
N ILE A 140 -4.42 22.20 3.40
CA ILE A 140 -3.52 21.06 3.58
C ILE A 140 -3.32 20.35 2.23
N ARG A 141 -4.39 20.14 1.48
CA ARG A 141 -4.35 19.46 0.17
C ARG A 141 -3.51 20.21 -0.87
N GLN A 142 -3.45 21.54 -0.78
CA GLN A 142 -2.68 22.38 -1.71
C GLN A 142 -1.18 22.45 -1.39
N ILE A 143 -0.73 21.89 -0.26
CA ILE A 143 0.69 21.87 0.08
C ILE A 143 1.42 21.02 -0.95
N LYS A 144 2.33 21.67 -1.70
CA LYS A 144 3.09 21.03 -2.77
C LYS A 144 4.04 19.98 -2.18
N LYS A 145 4.24 18.90 -2.94
CA LYS A 145 5.22 17.82 -2.67
C LYS A 145 4.97 16.96 -1.42
N THR A 146 3.81 17.09 -0.75
CA THR A 146 3.42 16.22 0.39
C THR A 146 3.34 14.75 -0.01
N PHE A 147 2.79 14.45 -1.19
CA PHE A 147 2.72 13.08 -1.70
C PHE A 147 4.11 12.45 -1.84
N GLN A 148 5.05 13.13 -2.50
CA GLN A 148 6.43 12.64 -2.68
C GLN A 148 7.16 12.47 -1.34
N ALA A 149 6.94 13.40 -0.39
CA ALA A 149 7.50 13.30 0.95
C ALA A 149 6.95 12.06 1.69
N GLY A 150 5.64 11.83 1.65
CA GLY A 150 5.02 10.63 2.21
C GLY A 150 5.52 9.35 1.56
N MET A 151 5.59 9.31 0.23
CA MET A 151 6.14 8.17 -0.51
C MET A 151 7.61 7.90 -0.17
N TYR A 152 8.42 8.94 0.04
CA TYR A 152 9.79 8.79 0.52
C TYR A 152 9.85 8.12 1.89
N LEU A 153 9.03 8.55 2.85
CA LEU A 153 8.95 7.91 4.17
C LEU A 153 8.51 6.45 4.06
N ILE A 154 7.56 6.14 3.17
CA ILE A 154 7.15 4.77 2.90
C ILE A 154 8.31 3.96 2.30
N TYR A 155 9.11 4.52 1.37
CA TYR A 155 10.29 3.83 0.86
C TYR A 155 11.31 3.53 1.95
N VAL A 156 11.59 4.49 2.85
CA VAL A 156 12.49 4.27 4.00
C VAL A 156 11.93 3.17 4.91
N PHE A 157 10.63 3.20 5.19
CA PHE A 157 9.95 2.15 5.95
C PHE A 157 10.09 0.78 5.27
N CYS A 158 9.78 0.68 3.98
CA CYS A 158 9.90 -0.58 3.23
C CYS A 158 11.34 -1.09 3.20
N LEU A 159 12.34 -0.20 3.12
CA LEU A 159 13.75 -0.58 3.18
C LEU A 159 14.13 -1.19 4.54
N VAL A 160 13.72 -0.54 5.64
CA VAL A 160 13.98 -1.02 7.00
C VAL A 160 13.25 -2.34 7.27
N VAL A 161 11.99 -2.45 6.85
CA VAL A 161 11.21 -3.66 7.07
C VAL A 161 11.71 -4.80 6.16
N GLY A 162 12.08 -4.51 4.92
CA GLY A 162 12.72 -5.47 4.03
C GLY A 162 14.04 -6.02 4.58
N SER A 163 14.85 -5.20 5.26
CA SER A 163 16.10 -5.64 5.86
C SER A 163 15.93 -6.50 7.12
N MET A 164 14.74 -6.53 7.72
CA MET A 164 14.40 -7.44 8.83
C MET A 164 14.12 -8.88 8.37
N ALA A 165 13.95 -9.13 7.07
CA ALA A 165 13.65 -10.46 6.56
C ALA A 165 14.81 -11.44 6.81
N ASN A 166 14.55 -12.53 7.54
CA ASN A 166 15.57 -13.50 7.91
C ASN A 166 15.60 -14.69 6.95
N LEU A 167 16.33 -14.55 5.85
CA LEU A 167 16.45 -15.61 4.83
C LEU A 167 17.04 -16.91 5.39
N LYS A 168 17.81 -16.87 6.50
CA LYS A 168 18.39 -18.07 7.10
C LYS A 168 17.32 -18.95 7.74
N GLU A 169 16.31 -18.35 8.39
CA GLU A 169 15.19 -19.08 8.98
C GLU A 169 14.35 -19.77 7.90
N LEU A 170 14.19 -19.11 6.75
CA LEU A 170 13.51 -19.64 5.57
C LEU A 170 14.09 -20.98 5.10
N PHE A 171 15.40 -21.22 5.23
CA PHE A 171 16.03 -22.47 4.80
C PHE A 171 16.26 -23.48 5.93
N THR A 172 16.29 -23.03 7.19
CA THR A 172 16.63 -23.90 8.33
C THR A 172 15.44 -24.34 9.16
N ARG A 173 14.34 -23.57 9.18
CA ARG A 173 13.12 -23.85 9.95
C ARG A 173 11.87 -23.47 9.15
N VAL A 174 11.67 -24.13 8.01
CA VAL A 174 10.50 -23.89 7.16
C VAL A 174 9.22 -24.22 7.93
N ASN A 175 8.39 -23.21 8.16
CA ASN A 175 7.02 -23.36 8.65
C ASN A 175 6.11 -23.47 7.43
N TRP A 176 5.94 -24.72 6.95
CA TRP A 176 5.13 -25.04 5.78
C TRP A 176 3.69 -24.50 5.85
N PRO A 177 2.97 -24.61 6.99
CA PRO A 177 1.64 -24.01 7.13
C PRO A 177 1.61 -22.50 6.85
N VAL A 178 2.54 -21.73 7.44
CA VAL A 178 2.58 -20.27 7.27
C VAL A 178 2.95 -19.90 5.83
N MET A 179 3.96 -20.58 5.25
CA MET A 179 4.36 -20.35 3.87
C MET A 179 3.20 -20.64 2.89
N GLY A 180 2.51 -21.77 3.07
CA GLY A 180 1.35 -22.14 2.27
C GLY A 180 0.21 -21.13 2.41
N PHE A 181 -0.04 -20.63 3.61
CA PHE A 181 -1.02 -19.57 3.87
C PHE A 181 -0.66 -18.27 3.13
N VAL A 182 0.58 -17.79 3.23
CA VAL A 182 1.03 -16.57 2.53
C VAL A 182 0.95 -16.74 1.01
N PHE A 183 1.41 -17.89 0.50
CA PHE A 183 1.32 -18.20 -0.93
C PHE A 183 -0.14 -18.19 -1.41
N PHE A 184 -1.04 -18.85 -0.66
CA PHE A 184 -2.46 -18.87 -0.96
C PHE A 184 -3.08 -17.48 -0.88
N CYS A 185 -2.72 -16.65 0.10
CA CYS A 185 -3.23 -15.29 0.16
C CYS A 185 -2.78 -14.45 -1.04
N ILE A 186 -1.51 -14.51 -1.44
CA ILE A 186 -0.99 -13.71 -2.56
C ILE A 186 -1.57 -14.21 -3.90
N PHE A 187 -1.38 -15.49 -4.23
CA PHE A 187 -1.82 -16.01 -5.52
C PHE A 187 -3.34 -16.26 -5.57
N GLY A 188 -3.95 -16.67 -4.47
CA GLY A 188 -5.41 -16.82 -4.37
C GLY A 188 -6.12 -15.48 -4.51
N SER A 189 -5.60 -14.40 -3.87
CA SER A 189 -6.17 -13.06 -4.08
C SER A 189 -5.94 -12.56 -5.50
N LEU A 190 -4.78 -12.80 -6.11
CA LEU A 190 -4.52 -12.49 -7.53
C LEU A 190 -5.52 -13.20 -8.45
N LEU A 191 -5.74 -14.50 -8.26
CA LEU A 191 -6.66 -15.30 -9.06
C LEU A 191 -8.10 -14.83 -8.87
N LEU A 192 -8.53 -14.58 -7.63
CA LEU A 192 -9.84 -14.03 -7.33
C LEU A 192 -10.03 -12.66 -7.97
N HIS A 193 -9.04 -11.77 -7.84
CA HIS A 193 -9.06 -10.44 -8.44
C HIS A 193 -9.13 -10.52 -9.95
N ALA A 194 -8.34 -11.39 -10.59
CA ALA A 194 -8.39 -11.63 -12.03
C ALA A 194 -9.77 -12.17 -12.48
N ALA A 195 -10.37 -13.09 -11.72
CA ALA A 195 -11.71 -13.61 -12.00
C ALA A 195 -12.78 -12.52 -11.90
N LEU A 196 -12.70 -11.64 -10.89
CA LEU A 196 -13.60 -10.49 -10.75
C LEU A 196 -13.37 -9.49 -11.90
N CYS A 197 -12.13 -9.17 -12.24
CA CYS A 197 -11.81 -8.32 -13.39
C CYS A 197 -12.36 -8.91 -14.70
N ARG A 198 -12.37 -10.24 -14.84
CA ARG A 198 -12.95 -10.92 -16.00
C ARG A 198 -14.46 -10.73 -16.08
N LEU A 199 -15.15 -10.78 -14.94
CA LEU A 199 -16.58 -10.54 -14.82
C LEU A 199 -16.93 -9.09 -15.17
N PHE A 200 -16.17 -8.13 -14.64
CA PHE A 200 -16.38 -6.69 -14.85
C PHE A 200 -15.73 -6.14 -16.11
N LYS A 201 -15.05 -6.98 -16.91
CA LYS A 201 -14.34 -6.60 -18.14
C LYS A 201 -13.28 -5.51 -17.90
N ILE A 202 -12.63 -5.54 -16.74
CA ILE A 202 -11.46 -4.71 -16.43
C ILE A 202 -10.25 -5.25 -17.19
N ASP A 203 -9.44 -4.36 -17.74
CA ASP A 203 -8.29 -4.74 -18.54
C ASP A 203 -7.12 -5.30 -17.70
N THR A 204 -6.22 -6.02 -18.38
CA THR A 204 -5.06 -6.67 -17.77
C THR A 204 -4.13 -5.70 -17.04
N ASP A 205 -3.82 -4.54 -17.62
CA ASP A 205 -2.82 -3.62 -17.07
C ASP A 205 -3.34 -2.97 -15.78
N THR A 206 -4.62 -2.58 -15.77
CA THR A 206 -5.32 -2.05 -14.60
C THR A 206 -5.41 -3.09 -13.48
N MET A 207 -5.72 -4.35 -13.80
CA MET A 207 -5.72 -5.43 -12.80
C MET A 207 -4.32 -5.63 -12.20
N ILE A 208 -3.29 -5.72 -13.04
CA ILE A 208 -1.90 -5.91 -12.59
C ILE A 208 -1.45 -4.76 -11.68
N ILE A 209 -1.74 -3.50 -12.06
CA ILE A 209 -1.24 -2.35 -11.30
C ILE A 209 -1.96 -2.18 -9.96
N THR A 210 -3.26 -2.44 -9.93
CA THR A 210 -4.07 -2.36 -8.70
C THR A 210 -3.73 -3.52 -7.75
N SER A 211 -3.52 -4.72 -8.28
CA SER A 211 -3.04 -5.88 -7.51
C SER A 211 -1.64 -5.67 -6.96
N THR A 212 -0.73 -5.08 -7.75
CA THR A 212 0.61 -4.68 -7.28
C THR A 212 0.51 -3.70 -6.10
N SER A 213 -0.35 -2.69 -6.22
CA SER A 213 -0.51 -1.68 -5.18
C SER A 213 -1.06 -2.26 -3.88
N ALA A 214 -2.03 -3.19 -3.97
CA ALA A 214 -2.66 -3.82 -2.81
C ALA A 214 -1.72 -4.79 -2.06
N ILE A 215 -0.94 -5.59 -2.81
CA ILE A 215 -0.06 -6.62 -2.23
C ILE A 215 1.29 -6.04 -1.85
N CYS A 216 1.93 -5.30 -2.77
CA CYS A 216 3.31 -4.85 -2.59
C CYS A 216 3.42 -3.42 -2.08
N SER A 217 2.31 -2.66 -2.02
CA SER A 217 2.21 -1.22 -1.71
C SER A 217 2.32 -0.29 -2.93
N PRO A 218 1.70 0.91 -2.89
CA PRO A 218 1.84 1.99 -3.89
C PRO A 218 3.26 2.28 -4.41
N PRO A 219 4.33 2.22 -3.61
CA PRO A 219 5.67 2.55 -4.10
C PRO A 219 6.22 1.59 -5.15
N PHE A 220 5.65 0.39 -5.30
CA PHE A 220 6.03 -0.55 -6.37
C PHE A 220 5.24 -0.35 -7.67
N VAL A 221 4.20 0.49 -7.66
CA VAL A 221 3.37 0.77 -8.84
C VAL A 221 4.20 1.33 -10.01
N PRO A 222 5.07 2.35 -9.84
CA PRO A 222 5.86 2.87 -10.95
C PRO A 222 6.78 1.82 -11.58
N VAL A 223 7.32 0.89 -10.78
CA VAL A 223 8.20 -0.18 -11.27
C VAL A 223 7.44 -1.11 -12.21
N VAL A 224 6.26 -1.58 -11.80
CA VAL A 224 5.44 -2.50 -12.61
C VAL A 224 4.85 -1.78 -13.83
N ALA A 225 4.39 -0.54 -13.70
CA ALA A 225 3.91 0.26 -14.83
C ALA A 225 4.99 0.46 -15.91
N ASN A 226 6.24 0.68 -15.50
CA ASN A 226 7.37 0.77 -16.42
C ASN A 226 7.64 -0.57 -17.13
N ALA A 227 7.58 -1.69 -16.41
CA ALA A 227 7.73 -3.03 -16.99
C ALA A 227 6.64 -3.35 -18.03
N LEU A 228 5.39 -2.94 -17.75
CA LEU A 228 4.25 -3.05 -18.67
C LEU A 228 4.33 -2.09 -19.87
N LYS A 229 5.29 -1.15 -19.87
CA LYS A 229 5.40 -0.05 -20.85
C LYS A 229 4.11 0.80 -20.93
N ASN A 230 3.43 0.95 -19.81
CA ASN A 230 2.19 1.68 -19.69
C ASN A 230 2.21 2.57 -18.45
N ARG A 231 2.55 3.86 -18.61
CA ARG A 231 2.58 4.82 -17.51
C ARG A 231 1.22 5.45 -17.19
N GLU A 232 0.23 5.31 -18.08
CA GLU A 232 -1.10 5.91 -17.89
C GLU A 232 -1.84 5.28 -16.69
N ILE A 233 -1.47 4.05 -16.33
CA ILE A 233 -2.07 3.29 -15.23
C ILE A 233 -1.46 3.57 -13.84
N ILE A 234 -0.37 4.35 -13.76
CA ILE A 234 0.31 4.66 -12.49
C ILE A 234 -0.67 5.32 -11.50
N LEU A 235 -1.47 6.28 -11.98
CA LEU A 235 -2.46 6.98 -11.16
C LEU A 235 -3.47 6.00 -10.56
N SER A 236 -3.98 5.06 -11.36
CA SER A 236 -4.90 4.03 -10.88
C SER A 236 -4.25 3.20 -9.78
N GLY A 237 -3.04 2.69 -9.98
CA GLY A 237 -2.34 1.91 -8.97
C GLY A 237 -2.13 2.70 -7.67
N ILE A 238 -1.62 3.93 -7.75
CA ILE A 238 -1.33 4.76 -6.59
C ILE A 238 -2.61 5.07 -5.81
N TYR A 239 -3.67 5.55 -6.47
CA TYR A 239 -4.92 5.86 -5.78
C TYR A 239 -5.51 4.64 -5.10
N THR A 240 -5.50 3.49 -5.78
CA THR A 240 -6.04 2.25 -5.21
C THR A 240 -5.30 1.84 -3.95
N GLY A 241 -3.97 1.97 -3.92
CA GLY A 241 -3.21 1.61 -2.72
C GLY A 241 -3.24 2.65 -1.60
N ILE A 242 -3.43 3.94 -1.89
CA ILE A 242 -3.70 4.95 -0.83
C ILE A 242 -5.05 4.64 -0.17
N ILE A 243 -6.08 4.32 -0.97
CA ILE A 243 -7.37 3.86 -0.46
C ILE A 243 -7.17 2.57 0.35
N GLY A 244 -6.34 1.66 -0.15
CA GLY A 244 -5.91 0.45 0.54
C GLY A 244 -5.29 0.71 1.92
N TYR A 245 -4.40 1.70 2.03
CA TYR A 245 -3.80 2.12 3.29
C TYR A 245 -4.85 2.60 4.29
N ALA A 246 -5.77 3.44 3.82
CA ALA A 246 -6.84 3.99 4.64
C ALA A 246 -7.76 2.87 5.17
N ILE A 247 -8.24 1.99 4.31
CA ILE A 247 -9.24 0.98 4.65
C ILE A 247 -8.60 -0.22 5.39
N GLY A 248 -7.36 -0.58 5.07
CA GLY A 248 -6.72 -1.79 5.58
C GLY A 248 -6.55 -1.82 7.10
N ASN A 249 -6.34 -0.66 7.73
CA ASN A 249 -6.23 -0.55 9.19
C ASN A 249 -7.57 -0.88 9.86
N TYR A 250 -8.66 -0.28 9.38
CA TYR A 250 -10.00 -0.58 9.90
C TYR A 250 -10.36 -2.04 9.69
N LEU A 251 -10.18 -2.58 8.48
CA LEU A 251 -10.52 -3.97 8.20
C LEU A 251 -9.71 -4.93 9.06
N GLY A 252 -8.39 -4.73 9.15
CA GLY A 252 -7.53 -5.62 9.93
C GLY A 252 -7.82 -5.62 11.42
N ILE A 253 -7.92 -4.42 12.01
CA ILE A 253 -8.17 -4.26 13.44
C ILE A 253 -9.59 -4.74 13.79
N SER A 254 -10.61 -4.28 13.06
CA SER A 254 -12.01 -4.64 13.35
C SER A 254 -12.25 -6.13 13.17
N PHE A 255 -11.71 -6.73 12.11
CA PHE A 255 -11.86 -8.17 11.89
C PHE A 255 -11.13 -9.00 12.96
N SER A 256 -9.99 -8.53 13.47
CA SER A 256 -9.32 -9.22 14.56
C SER A 256 -10.11 -9.18 15.86
N TYR A 257 -10.70 -8.04 16.22
CA TYR A 257 -11.55 -7.95 17.41
C TYR A 257 -12.84 -8.76 17.24
N PHE A 258 -13.40 -8.79 16.03
CA PHE A 258 -14.48 -9.70 15.70
C PHE A 258 -14.08 -11.15 15.97
N LEU A 259 -12.95 -11.63 15.45
CA LEU A 259 -12.51 -13.00 15.70
C LEU A 259 -12.29 -13.31 17.18
N LYS A 260 -11.64 -12.42 17.94
CA LYS A 260 -11.43 -12.58 19.40
C LYS A 260 -12.72 -12.63 20.21
N ALA A 261 -13.81 -12.06 19.69
CA ALA A 261 -15.11 -12.09 20.36
C ALA A 261 -15.87 -13.40 20.11
N PHE A 262 -15.57 -14.10 19.01
CA PHE A 262 -16.27 -15.32 18.59
C PHE A 262 -15.49 -16.61 18.86
N PHE A 263 -14.17 -16.53 18.96
CA PHE A 263 -13.24 -17.65 19.20
C PHE A 263 -12.30 -17.31 20.36
#